data_AF-A0A2N1VUF0-F1
#
_entry.id   AF-A0A2N1VUF0-F1
#
_cell.length_a   1.000
_cell.length_b   1.000
_cell.length_c   1.000
_cell.angle_alpha   90.00
_cell.angle_beta   90.00
_cell.angle_gamma   90.00
#
_symmetry.space_group_name_H-M   'P 1'
#
loop_
_entity.id
_entity.type
_entity.pdbx_description
1 polymer ?
#
loop_
_entity_poly.entity_id
_entity_poly.type
_entity_poly.pdbx_seq_one_letter_code
_entity_poly.pdbx_strand_id
1 'polypeptide(L)'
;MLIALVISYSASLIWFTLPYFQRESKYFYFFCVLAISALLSSIAFTFHIVTPVKFVVPTAFLMIPSLYRDFFKKYIFLMLITAIALFIIFYDFSSYLNQLISLFAFIIVLILMLSDFVKETLISESIKIVLLVVVIYQLSIVLKYIVLLNDLFSGYLLFLLSSAFEILIGLFFIFAKEQNIKLIIKIR
;
A
#
# COMPACT_ATOMS: atom_id res chain seq x y z
N MET A 1 16.60 -2.35 17.87
CA MET A 1 15.23 -2.79 18.21
C MET A 1 14.29 -1.62 18.45
N LEU A 2 14.59 -0.69 19.38
CA LEU A 2 13.74 0.49 19.66
C LEU A 2 13.43 1.36 18.43
N ILE A 3 14.44 1.65 17.59
CA ILE A 3 14.26 2.49 16.38
C ILE A 3 13.27 1.85 15.40
N ALA A 4 13.36 0.53 15.18
CA ALA A 4 12.44 -0.19 14.31
C ALA A 4 11.01 -0.16 14.85
N LEU A 5 10.83 -0.23 16.18
CA LEU A 5 9.52 -0.09 16.83
C LEU A 5 8.91 1.29 16.59
N VAL A 6 9.69 2.34 16.85
CA VAL A 6 9.23 3.73 16.66
C VAL A 6 8.82 3.96 15.20
N ILE A 7 9.62 3.49 14.24
CA ILE A 7 9.29 3.60 12.81
C ILE A 7 8.02 2.83 12.49
N SER A 8 7.89 1.58 12.96
CA SER A 8 6.71 0.75 12.71
C SER A 8 5.42 1.38 13.24
N TYR A 9 5.40 1.82 14.50
CA TYR A 9 4.21 2.44 15.08
C TYR A 9 3.90 3.80 14.45
N SER A 10 4.91 4.61 14.15
CA SER A 10 4.72 5.91 13.47
C SER A 10 4.14 5.71 12.08
N ALA A 11 4.67 4.74 11.31
CA ALA A 11 4.12 4.37 10.02
C ALA A 11 2.66 3.93 10.15
N SER A 12 2.35 3.00 11.06
CA SER A 12 0.98 2.52 11.25
C SER A 12 0.01 3.63 11.64
N LEU A 13 0.41 4.56 12.51
CA LEU A 13 -0.42 5.72 12.87
C LEU A 13 -0.70 6.60 11.66
N ILE A 14 0.33 6.94 10.87
CA ILE A 14 0.18 7.76 9.67
C ILE A 14 -0.75 7.08 8.67
N TRP A 15 -0.50 5.81 8.33
CA TRP A 15 -1.33 5.05 7.38
C TRP A 15 -2.77 4.92 7.87
N PHE A 16 -3.00 4.77 9.18
CA PHE A 16 -4.34 4.69 9.74
C PHE A 16 -5.13 6.01 9.62
N THR A 17 -4.46 7.15 9.64
CA THR A 17 -5.11 8.45 9.46
C THR A 17 -5.47 8.77 8.00
N LEU A 18 -4.81 8.14 7.02
CA LEU A 18 -4.98 8.49 5.61
C LEU A 18 -6.41 8.34 5.06
N PRO A 19 -7.16 7.26 5.36
CA PRO A 19 -8.55 7.15 4.92
C PRO A 19 -9.41 8.36 5.33
N TYR A 20 -9.17 8.92 6.52
CA TYR A 20 -9.90 10.10 6.99
C TYR A 20 -9.62 11.32 6.12
N PHE A 21 -8.35 11.59 5.81
CA PHE A 21 -7.94 12.74 4.98
C PHE A 21 -8.27 12.57 3.49
N GLN A 22 -8.30 11.33 2.99
CA GLN A 22 -8.52 10.97 1.58
C GLN A 22 -9.92 10.39 1.31
N ARG A 23 -10.91 10.66 2.15
CA ARG A 23 -12.29 10.11 2.05
C ARG A 23 -13.02 10.40 0.72
N GLU A 24 -12.64 11.48 0.06
CA GLU A 24 -13.21 11.93 -1.21
C GLU A 24 -12.41 11.43 -2.42
N SER A 25 -11.20 10.89 -2.22
CA SER A 25 -10.33 10.37 -3.28
C SER A 25 -10.93 9.16 -3.97
N LYS A 26 -10.61 8.98 -5.27
CA LYS A 26 -10.92 7.73 -5.98
C LYS A 26 -10.19 6.52 -5.38
N TYR A 27 -9.05 6.76 -4.74
CA TYR A 27 -8.22 5.74 -4.05
C TYR A 27 -8.56 5.56 -2.57
N PHE A 28 -9.73 6.04 -2.11
CA PHE A 28 -10.12 5.92 -0.71
C PHE A 28 -10.00 4.47 -0.16
N TYR A 29 -10.56 3.48 -0.86
CA TYR A 29 -10.51 2.09 -0.41
C TYR A 29 -9.10 1.50 -0.48
N PHE A 30 -8.27 1.95 -1.43
CA PHE A 30 -6.84 1.60 -1.46
C PHE A 30 -6.13 2.07 -0.18
N PHE A 31 -6.36 3.31 0.25
CA PHE A 31 -5.84 3.80 1.53
C PHE A 31 -6.43 3.03 2.73
N CYS A 32 -7.70 2.60 2.68
CA CYS A 32 -8.28 1.74 3.72
C CYS A 32 -7.57 0.38 3.82
N VAL A 33 -7.27 -0.27 2.68
CA VAL A 33 -6.55 -1.56 2.68
C VAL A 33 -5.14 -1.39 3.24
N LEU A 34 -4.44 -0.30 2.89
CA LEU A 34 -3.13 0.03 3.48
C LEU A 34 -3.21 0.24 4.99
N ALA A 35 -4.21 1.00 5.47
CA ALA A 35 -4.43 1.23 6.89
C ALA A 35 -4.68 -0.08 7.66
N ILE A 36 -5.51 -0.97 7.10
CA ILE A 36 -5.79 -2.29 7.68
C ILE A 36 -4.51 -3.14 7.70
N SER A 37 -3.74 -3.16 6.61
CA SER A 37 -2.47 -3.91 6.54
C SER A 37 -1.47 -3.44 7.60
N ALA A 38 -1.35 -2.12 7.78
CA ALA A 38 -0.47 -1.53 8.79
C ALA A 38 -0.93 -1.83 10.24
N LEU A 39 -2.25 -1.86 10.46
CA LEU A 39 -2.85 -2.21 11.75
C LEU A 39 -2.66 -3.69 12.07
N LEU A 40 -2.94 -4.60 11.12
CA LEU A 40 -2.74 -6.04 11.27
C LEU A 40 -1.27 -6.36 11.57
N SER A 41 -0.34 -5.69 10.88
CA SER A 41 1.09 -5.85 11.13
C SER A 41 1.48 -5.43 12.55
N SER A 42 0.95 -4.30 13.04
CA SER A 42 1.20 -3.82 14.40
C SER A 42 0.58 -4.73 15.48
N ILE A 43 -0.63 -5.24 15.26
CA ILE A 43 -1.29 -6.19 16.18
C ILE A 43 -0.50 -7.49 16.22
N ALA A 44 -0.15 -8.06 15.07
CA ALA A 44 0.63 -9.30 14.98
C ALA A 44 1.98 -9.17 15.72
N PHE A 45 2.64 -8.02 15.55
CA PHE A 45 3.87 -7.70 16.26
C PHE A 45 3.66 -7.58 17.79
N THR A 46 2.65 -6.82 18.22
CA THR A 46 2.39 -6.51 19.64
C THR A 46 2.03 -7.75 20.45
N PHE A 47 1.24 -8.66 19.87
CA PHE A 47 0.81 -9.87 20.56
C PHE A 47 1.69 -11.09 20.27
N HIS A 48 2.75 -10.94 19.46
CA HIS A 48 3.57 -12.06 18.98
C HIS A 48 2.76 -13.16 18.29
N ILE A 49 1.59 -12.82 17.71
CA ILE A 49 0.55 -13.80 17.33
C ILE A 49 0.85 -14.50 16.00
N VAL A 50 1.55 -13.88 15.04
CA VAL A 50 1.92 -14.52 13.76
C VAL A 50 3.10 -13.73 13.15
N THR A 51 3.89 -14.34 12.26
CA THR A 51 4.78 -13.56 11.38
C THR A 51 3.94 -12.63 10.49
N PRO A 52 4.17 -11.29 10.50
CA PRO A 52 3.37 -10.32 9.74
C PRO A 52 3.22 -10.66 8.25
N VAL A 53 4.19 -11.41 7.70
CA VAL A 53 4.21 -11.96 6.34
C VAL A 53 2.94 -12.76 5.99
N LYS A 54 2.27 -13.40 6.95
CA LYS A 54 1.07 -14.20 6.69
C LYS A 54 -0.14 -13.36 6.29
N PHE A 55 -0.19 -12.08 6.67
CA PHE A 55 -1.27 -11.16 6.29
C PHE A 55 -1.06 -10.51 4.92
N VAL A 56 0.09 -10.74 4.28
CA VAL A 56 0.45 -10.02 3.05
C VAL A 56 -0.37 -10.50 1.86
N VAL A 57 -0.54 -11.81 1.67
CA VAL A 57 -1.34 -12.33 0.53
C VAL A 57 -2.78 -11.80 0.53
N PRO A 58 -3.54 -11.90 1.63
CA PRO A 58 -4.92 -11.38 1.63
C PRO A 58 -4.98 -9.86 1.48
N THR A 59 -4.02 -9.10 2.02
CA THR A 59 -3.98 -7.64 1.83
C THR A 59 -3.61 -7.26 0.39
N ALA A 60 -2.64 -7.94 -0.22
CA ALA A 60 -2.26 -7.74 -1.61
C ALA A 60 -3.40 -8.10 -2.58
N PHE A 61 -4.17 -9.15 -2.29
CA PHE A 61 -5.39 -9.47 -3.04
C PHE A 61 -6.42 -8.35 -2.99
N LEU A 62 -6.64 -7.74 -1.82
CA LEU A 62 -7.59 -6.64 -1.66
C LEU A 62 -7.13 -5.34 -2.36
N MET A 63 -5.83 -5.15 -2.61
CA MET A 63 -5.31 -3.93 -3.24
C MET A 63 -5.87 -3.71 -4.65
N ILE A 64 -5.92 -4.74 -5.48
CA ILE A 64 -6.38 -4.61 -6.88
C ILE A 64 -7.83 -4.08 -6.96
N PRO A 65 -8.83 -4.74 -6.35
CA PRO A 65 -10.20 -4.24 -6.41
C PRO A 65 -10.37 -2.91 -5.68
N SER A 66 -9.52 -2.58 -4.70
CA SER A 66 -9.61 -1.33 -3.93
C SER A 66 -9.29 -0.07 -4.75
N LEU A 67 -8.68 -0.23 -5.92
CA LEU A 67 -8.51 0.85 -6.90
C LEU A 67 -9.85 1.32 -7.50
N TYR A 68 -10.87 0.46 -7.48
CA TYR A 68 -12.17 0.71 -8.10
C TYR A 68 -13.24 0.96 -7.04
N ARG A 69 -13.43 2.24 -6.67
CA ARG A 69 -14.26 2.65 -5.52
C ARG A 69 -15.64 2.00 -5.48
N ASP A 70 -16.39 2.10 -6.57
CA ASP A 70 -17.78 1.63 -6.60
C ASP A 70 -17.89 0.10 -6.62
N PHE A 71 -16.95 -0.55 -7.32
CA PHE A 71 -16.85 -2.01 -7.34
C PHE A 71 -16.49 -2.55 -5.96
N PHE A 72 -15.49 -1.97 -5.30
CA PHE A 72 -15.08 -2.36 -3.95
C PHE A 72 -16.21 -2.18 -2.94
N LYS A 73 -16.89 -1.03 -2.97
CA LYS A 73 -18.05 -0.76 -2.10
C LYS A 73 -19.16 -1.80 -2.28
N LYS A 74 -19.50 -2.13 -3.53
CA LYS A 74 -20.58 -3.06 -3.85
C LYS A 74 -20.28 -4.48 -3.38
N TYR A 75 -19.03 -4.92 -3.46
CA TYR A 75 -18.65 -6.30 -3.20
C TYR A 75 -17.78 -6.47 -1.94
N ILE A 76 -17.77 -5.50 -1.02
CA ILE A 76 -16.88 -5.49 0.14
C ILE A 76 -16.99 -6.75 1.00
N PHE A 77 -18.22 -7.24 1.25
CA PHE A 77 -18.42 -8.46 2.03
C PHE A 77 -17.82 -9.69 1.35
N LEU A 78 -18.03 -9.84 0.04
CA LEU A 78 -17.45 -10.93 -0.74
C LEU A 78 -15.92 -10.86 -0.70
N MET A 79 -15.35 -9.67 -0.90
CA MET A 79 -13.91 -9.45 -0.85
C MET A 79 -13.30 -9.81 0.51
N LEU A 80 -13.97 -9.45 1.61
CA LEU A 80 -13.53 -9.80 2.96
C LEU A 80 -13.59 -11.31 3.20
N ILE A 81 -14.66 -11.99 2.75
CA ILE A 81 -14.77 -13.46 2.84
C ILE A 81 -13.63 -14.11 2.04
N THR A 82 -13.37 -13.64 0.82
CA THR A 82 -12.26 -14.15 0.00
C THR A 82 -10.90 -13.88 0.65
N ALA A 83 -10.69 -12.71 1.26
CA ALA A 83 -9.46 -12.40 1.98
C ALA A 83 -9.26 -13.32 3.19
N ILE A 84 -10.31 -13.61 3.96
CA ILE A 84 -10.23 -14.58 5.07
C ILE A 84 -9.93 -15.99 4.56
N ALA A 85 -10.58 -16.41 3.47
CA ALA A 85 -10.31 -17.71 2.85
C ALA A 85 -8.84 -17.80 2.37
N LEU A 86 -8.33 -16.76 1.72
CA LEU A 86 -6.92 -16.69 1.30
C LEU A 86 -5.97 -16.70 2.50
N PHE A 87 -6.29 -16.00 3.59
CA PHE A 87 -5.51 -16.07 4.81
C PHE A 87 -5.39 -17.51 5.32
N ILE A 88 -6.50 -18.24 5.39
CA ILE A 88 -6.52 -19.64 5.83
C ILE A 88 -5.71 -20.54 4.89
N ILE A 89 -5.90 -20.41 3.57
CA ILE A 89 -5.20 -21.24 2.57
C ILE A 89 -3.69 -21.01 2.62
N PHE A 90 -3.25 -19.76 2.69
CA PHE A 90 -1.83 -19.39 2.66
C PHE A 90 -1.17 -19.31 4.04
N TYR A 91 -1.90 -19.68 5.10
CA TYR A 91 -1.41 -19.63 6.47
C TYR A 91 -0.17 -20.51 6.66
N ASP A 92 -0.18 -21.74 6.13
CA ASP A 92 0.91 -22.71 6.31
C ASP A 92 1.98 -22.64 5.21
N PHE A 93 1.80 -21.79 4.20
CA PHE A 93 2.77 -21.64 3.12
C PHE A 93 4.04 -20.91 3.60
N SER A 94 5.16 -21.16 2.92
CA SER A 94 6.44 -20.54 3.29
C SER A 94 6.40 -19.01 3.12
N SER A 95 7.15 -18.30 3.97
CA SER A 95 7.24 -16.83 3.91
C SER A 95 7.70 -16.33 2.54
N TYR A 96 8.64 -17.04 1.90
CA TYR A 96 9.12 -16.75 0.56
C TYR A 96 8.01 -16.80 -0.48
N LEU A 97 7.19 -17.86 -0.46
CA LEU A 97 6.10 -18.03 -1.42
C LEU A 97 5.02 -16.94 -1.23
N ASN A 98 4.68 -16.62 0.02
CA ASN A 98 3.74 -15.54 0.34
C ASN A 98 4.25 -14.18 -0.15
N GLN A 99 5.55 -13.88 0.05
CA GLN A 99 6.17 -12.66 -0.46
C GLN A 99 6.19 -12.60 -1.99
N LEU A 100 6.47 -13.71 -2.66
CA LEU A 100 6.52 -13.81 -4.12
C LEU A 100 5.14 -13.58 -4.75
N ILE A 101 4.09 -14.22 -4.23
CA ILE A 101 2.70 -13.97 -4.69
C ILE A 101 2.32 -12.51 -4.49
N SER A 102 2.67 -11.96 -3.34
CA SER A 102 2.34 -10.57 -3.01
C SER A 102 3.07 -9.58 -3.90
N LEU A 103 4.34 -9.85 -4.26
CA LEU A 103 5.10 -9.07 -5.23
C LEU A 103 4.37 -9.01 -6.58
N PHE A 104 3.90 -10.15 -7.10
CA PHE A 104 3.12 -10.15 -8.36
C PHE A 104 1.87 -9.30 -8.26
N ALA A 105 1.11 -9.39 -7.16
CA ALA A 105 -0.06 -8.55 -6.95
C ALA A 105 0.30 -7.06 -6.90
N PHE A 106 1.38 -6.67 -6.20
CA PHE A 106 1.83 -5.29 -6.14
C PHE A 106 2.36 -4.75 -7.48
N ILE A 107 2.95 -5.60 -8.33
CA ILE A 107 3.31 -5.26 -9.71
C ILE A 107 2.06 -4.98 -10.53
N ILE A 108 1.01 -5.80 -10.40
CA ILE A 108 -0.27 -5.56 -11.09
C ILE A 108 -0.85 -4.21 -10.65
N VAL A 109 -0.88 -3.93 -9.34
CA VAL A 109 -1.34 -2.63 -8.82
C VAL A 109 -0.52 -1.47 -9.38
N LEU A 110 0.81 -1.62 -9.45
CA LEU A 110 1.70 -0.61 -10.03
C LEU A 110 1.37 -0.34 -11.50
N ILE A 111 1.18 -1.38 -12.30
CA ILE A 111 0.83 -1.27 -13.73
C ILE A 111 -0.51 -0.55 -13.89
N LEU A 112 -1.52 -0.91 -13.08
CA LEU A 112 -2.83 -0.28 -13.13
C LEU A 112 -2.77 1.21 -12.75
N MET A 113 -2.05 1.55 -11.67
CA MET A 113 -1.86 2.93 -11.24
C MET A 113 -1.06 3.76 -12.26
N LEU A 114 -0.02 3.18 -12.87
CA LEU A 114 0.73 3.82 -13.96
C LEU A 114 -0.15 4.06 -15.17
N SER A 115 -1.00 3.09 -15.54
CA SER A 115 -1.96 3.24 -16.64
C SER A 115 -2.93 4.39 -16.38
N ASP A 116 -3.49 4.44 -15.18
CA ASP A 116 -4.36 5.54 -14.74
C ASP A 116 -3.63 6.90 -14.78
N PHE A 117 -2.39 6.94 -14.30
CA PHE A 117 -1.56 8.14 -14.32
C PHE A 117 -1.31 8.65 -15.74
N VAL A 118 -0.87 7.78 -16.64
CA VAL A 118 -0.60 8.14 -18.04
C VAL A 118 -1.89 8.59 -18.71
N LYS A 119 -2.99 7.87 -18.53
CA LYS A 119 -4.29 8.20 -19.12
C LYS A 119 -4.80 9.57 -18.65
N GLU A 120 -4.78 9.83 -17.35
CA GLU A 120 -5.19 11.13 -16.79
C GLU A 120 -4.29 12.27 -17.28
N THR A 121 -2.99 12.04 -17.35
CA THR A 121 -2.02 13.05 -17.81
C THR A 121 -2.22 13.39 -19.29
N LEU A 122 -2.48 12.39 -20.14
CA LEU A 122 -2.73 12.59 -21.57
C LEU A 122 -4.08 13.27 -21.83
N ILE A 123 -5.14 12.90 -21.09
CA ILE A 123 -6.49 13.47 -21.29
C ILE A 123 -6.58 14.91 -20.76
N SER A 124 -6.00 15.17 -19.59
CA SER A 124 -6.11 16.47 -18.93
C SER A 124 -4.98 17.45 -19.30
N GLU A 125 -3.99 17.01 -20.07
CA GLU A 125 -2.74 17.73 -20.37
C GLU A 125 -2.06 18.30 -19.11
N SER A 126 -2.23 17.61 -17.98
CA SER A 126 -1.76 18.06 -16.67
C SER A 126 -1.29 16.90 -15.81
N ILE A 127 -0.23 17.12 -15.04
CA ILE A 127 0.31 16.17 -14.07
C ILE A 127 -0.34 16.46 -12.71
N LYS A 128 -1.14 15.51 -12.23
CA LYS A 128 -1.63 15.50 -10.84
C LYS A 128 -0.53 14.95 -9.93
N ILE A 129 0.10 15.80 -9.11
CA ILE A 129 1.21 15.41 -8.23
C ILE A 129 0.78 14.29 -7.27
N VAL A 130 -0.46 14.33 -6.75
CA VAL A 130 -0.99 13.28 -5.86
C VAL A 130 -0.94 11.91 -6.53
N LEU A 131 -1.34 11.81 -7.80
CA LEU A 131 -1.34 10.56 -8.54
C LEU A 131 0.09 10.08 -8.83
N LEU A 132 1.00 10.99 -9.16
CA LEU A 132 2.42 10.69 -9.31
C LEU A 132 3.02 10.14 -8.00
N VAL A 133 2.71 10.75 -6.86
CA VAL A 133 3.19 10.30 -5.55
C VAL A 133 2.61 8.93 -5.18
N VAL A 134 1.35 8.64 -5.53
CA VAL A 134 0.76 7.30 -5.35
C VAL A 134 1.51 6.25 -6.18
N VAL A 135 1.87 6.58 -7.42
CA VAL A 135 2.67 5.68 -8.28
C VAL A 135 4.07 5.47 -7.69
N ILE A 136 4.75 6.53 -7.24
CA ILE A 136 6.07 6.43 -6.60
C ILE A 136 6.00 5.59 -5.33
N TYR A 137 4.95 5.76 -4.53
CA TYR A 137 4.70 4.94 -3.36
C TYR A 137 4.58 3.46 -3.74
N GLN A 138 3.74 3.14 -4.72
CA GLN A 138 3.54 1.77 -5.16
C GLN A 138 4.82 1.15 -5.74
N LEU A 139 5.63 1.93 -6.45
CA LEU A 139 6.96 1.51 -6.92
C LEU A 139 7.88 1.18 -5.74
N SER A 140 7.86 2.00 -4.67
CA SER A 140 8.67 1.76 -3.48
C SER A 140 8.31 0.44 -2.78
N ILE A 141 7.02 0.07 -2.74
CA ILE A 141 6.57 -1.24 -2.25
C ILE A 141 7.16 -2.37 -3.10
N VAL A 142 7.04 -2.29 -4.43
CA VAL A 142 7.57 -3.33 -5.34
C VAL A 142 9.07 -3.52 -5.12
N LEU A 143 9.84 -2.42 -5.05
CA LEU A 143 11.28 -2.48 -4.78
C LEU A 143 11.59 -3.10 -3.42
N LYS A 144 10.82 -2.79 -2.38
CA LYS A 144 10.96 -3.37 -1.04
C LYS A 144 10.79 -4.89 -1.07
N TYR A 145 9.79 -5.40 -1.79
CA TYR A 145 9.59 -6.85 -1.93
C TYR A 145 10.71 -7.54 -2.73
N ILE A 146 11.23 -6.90 -3.78
CA ILE A 146 12.38 -7.42 -4.53
C ILE A 146 13.61 -7.55 -3.62
N VAL A 147 13.88 -6.56 -2.77
CA VAL A 147 14.99 -6.61 -1.82
C VAL A 147 14.77 -7.70 -0.77
N LEU A 148 13.56 -7.82 -0.22
CA LEU A 148 13.23 -8.84 0.77
C LEU A 148 13.39 -10.28 0.23
N LEU A 149 13.08 -10.52 -1.04
CA LEU A 149 13.21 -11.85 -1.66
C LEU A 149 14.66 -12.25 -1.98
N ASN A 150 15.57 -11.28 -2.13
CA ASN A 150 16.96 -11.54 -2.51
C ASN A 150 17.90 -11.71 -1.29
N ASP A 151 17.37 -11.68 -0.06
CA ASP A 151 18.11 -11.83 1.21
C ASP A 151 19.44 -11.05 1.27
N LEU A 152 19.46 -9.86 0.64
CA LEU A 152 20.65 -9.02 0.60
C LEU A 152 20.95 -8.55 2.03
N PHE A 153 22.19 -8.72 2.50
CA PHE A 153 22.65 -8.33 3.85
C PHE A 153 22.42 -6.84 4.18
N SER A 154 22.21 -6.00 3.15
CA SER A 154 21.78 -4.59 3.25
C SER A 154 20.26 -4.40 3.47
N GLY A 155 19.49 -5.49 3.51
CA GLY A 155 18.04 -5.53 3.49
C GLY A 155 17.40 -4.84 4.69
N TYR A 156 18.03 -4.90 5.86
CA TYR A 156 17.54 -4.18 7.05
C TYR A 156 17.65 -2.65 6.88
N LEU A 157 18.76 -2.16 6.34
CA LEU A 157 18.98 -0.72 6.15
C LEU A 157 18.08 -0.17 5.04
N LEU A 158 17.94 -0.91 3.93
CA LEU A 158 16.98 -0.62 2.86
C LEU A 158 15.52 -0.67 3.34
N PHE A 159 15.19 -1.60 4.24
CA PHE A 159 13.87 -1.68 4.85
C PHE A 159 13.58 -0.45 5.72
N LEU A 160 14.56 0.02 6.51
CA LEU A 160 14.41 1.24 7.31
C LEU A 160 14.27 2.49 6.44
N LEU A 161 15.12 2.64 5.41
CA LEU A 161 15.06 3.77 4.48
C LEU A 161 13.74 3.81 3.71
N SER A 162 13.29 2.66 3.20
CA SER A 162 11.99 2.58 2.51
C SER A 162 10.85 2.94 3.46
N SER A 163 10.85 2.43 4.70
CA SER A 163 9.80 2.74 5.67
C SER A 163 9.79 4.23 6.07
N ALA A 164 10.96 4.86 6.20
CA ALA A 164 11.05 6.32 6.44
C ALA A 164 10.53 7.13 5.24
N PHE A 165 10.82 6.69 4.02
CA PHE A 165 10.30 7.31 2.80
C PHE A 165 8.77 7.15 2.68
N GLU A 166 8.24 5.97 2.99
CA GLU A 166 6.80 5.69 3.06
C GLU A 166 6.10 6.58 4.10
N ILE A 167 6.73 6.84 5.25
CA ILE A 167 6.23 7.79 6.27
C ILE A 167 6.10 9.20 5.68
N LEU A 168 7.12 9.69 4.96
CA LEU A 168 7.08 11.01 4.32
C LEU A 168 5.98 11.10 3.27
N ILE A 169 5.79 10.04 2.48
CA ILE A 169 4.69 9.93 1.52
C ILE A 169 3.33 9.96 2.24
N GLY A 170 3.20 9.22 3.34
CA GLY A 170 1.98 9.23 4.15
C GLY A 170 1.68 10.63 4.69
N LEU A 171 2.68 11.33 5.23
CA LEU A 171 2.53 12.73 5.65
C LEU A 171 2.12 13.63 4.47
N PHE A 172 2.71 13.44 3.29
CA PHE A 172 2.29 14.16 2.09
C PHE A 172 0.79 13.96 1.84
N PHE A 173 0.27 12.73 1.84
CA PHE A 173 -1.15 12.47 1.61
C PHE A 173 -2.08 12.99 2.72
N ILE A 174 -1.60 13.26 3.94
CA ILE A 174 -2.42 13.93 4.96
C ILE A 174 -2.75 15.37 4.54
N PHE A 175 -1.77 16.08 3.96
CA PHE A 175 -1.93 17.48 3.57
C PHE A 175 -2.37 17.67 2.11
N ALA A 176 -1.95 16.76 1.23
CA ALA A 176 -2.16 16.81 -0.21
C ALA A 176 -3.37 15.96 -0.63
N LYS A 177 -4.56 16.56 -0.60
CA LYS A 177 -5.78 15.93 -1.10
C LYS A 177 -5.79 15.86 -2.62
N GLU A 178 -6.33 14.78 -3.17
CA GLU A 178 -6.45 14.57 -4.64
C GLU A 178 -7.19 15.73 -5.34
N GLN A 179 -8.14 16.36 -4.67
CA GLN A 179 -8.94 17.46 -5.21
C GLN A 179 -8.22 18.83 -5.17
N ASN A 180 -7.00 18.90 -4.62
CA ASN A 180 -6.30 20.16 -4.47
C ASN A 180 -5.75 20.67 -5.81
N ILE A 181 -6.37 21.72 -6.35
CA ILE A 181 -6.03 22.35 -7.64
C ILE A 181 -4.57 22.82 -7.67
N LYS A 182 -3.99 23.22 -6.52
CA LYS A 182 -2.59 23.67 -6.44
C LYS A 182 -1.58 22.56 -6.73
N LEU A 183 -2.01 21.31 -6.76
CA LEU A 183 -1.17 20.13 -7.02
C LEU A 183 -1.28 19.62 -8.46
N ILE A 184 -1.72 20.49 -9.37
CA ILE A 184 -1.86 20.20 -10.80
C ILE A 184 -0.83 21.05 -11.55
N ILE A 185 0.11 20.39 -12.23
CA ILE A 185 1.08 21.04 -13.09
C ILE A 185 0.59 20.92 -14.53
N LYS A 186 0.32 22.05 -15.19
CA LYS A 186 -0.02 22.05 -16.62
C LYS A 186 1.21 21.75 -17.46
N ILE A 187 1.04 20.90 -18.47
CA ILE A 187 2.09 20.61 -19.46
C ILE A 187 2.05 21.63 -20.61
N ARG A 188 0.89 22.28 -20.81
CA ARG A 188 0.65 23.36 -21.78
C ARG A 188 -0.18 24.50 -21.19
#